data_AF-A0A2Z7CFV6-F1
#
_entry.id   AF-A0A2Z7CFV6-F1
#
_cell.length_a   1.000
_cell.length_b   1.000
_cell.length_c   1.000
_cell.angle_alpha   90.00
_cell.angle_beta   90.00
_cell.angle_gamma   90.00
#
_symmetry.space_group_name_H-M   'P 1'
#
loop_
_entity.id
_entity.type
_entity.pdbx_description
1 polymer ?
#
loop_
_entity_poly.entity_id
_entity_poly.type
_entity_poly.pdbx_seq_one_letter_code
_entity_poly.pdbx_strand_id
1 'polypeptide(L)'
;MGSLIVNNLMLAHPMVLGKSGEEIKGQNHLYFRSRRLSVRILKSSRIHYDPAQPSEGREDPGNFLEELKVPKHWLDPAKASEESEWLRVTLKKWLDDEYCPEETNVEISKVAASSLNTSLLEKRDDLGEILLKMAAELESISYQDSFHGAFSSANAAMDLIIQRISQP
;
A
#
# COMPACT_ATOMS: atom_id res chain seq x y z
N MET A 1 -40.71 6.33 17.91
CA MET A 1 -39.70 5.97 18.93
C MET A 1 -40.09 4.61 19.48
N GLY A 2 -39.22 3.64 19.73
CA GLY A 2 -37.77 3.57 19.50
C GLY A 2 -37.16 2.47 20.39
N SER A 3 -36.26 1.65 19.81
CA SER A 3 -35.42 0.64 20.50
C SER A 3 -36.11 -0.54 21.23
N LEU A 4 -35.45 -1.69 21.46
CA LEU A 4 -34.54 -2.54 20.66
C LEU A 4 -34.07 -3.71 21.54
N ILE A 5 -33.66 -4.81 20.90
CA ILE A 5 -32.77 -5.88 21.44
C ILE A 5 -33.39 -6.83 22.49
N VAL A 6 -32.98 -8.09 22.37
CA VAL A 6 -33.51 -9.27 23.08
C VAL A 6 -32.34 -10.14 23.54
N ASN A 7 -32.28 -10.44 24.85
CA ASN A 7 -31.55 -11.53 25.53
C ASN A 7 -29.99 -11.57 25.42
N ASN A 8 -29.21 -11.93 26.46
CA ASN A 8 -29.13 -13.16 27.30
C ASN A 8 -28.66 -14.40 26.49
N LEU A 9 -27.77 -15.31 26.96
CA LEU A 9 -27.06 -15.48 28.24
C LEU A 9 -25.87 -16.49 28.00
N MET A 10 -24.58 -16.10 28.13
CA MET A 10 -23.62 -16.43 29.22
C MET A 10 -23.00 -17.86 29.21
N LEU A 11 -21.81 -18.01 29.85
CA LEU A 11 -20.98 -19.23 30.09
C LEU A 11 -20.24 -19.82 28.86
N ALA A 12 -19.04 -20.42 28.93
CA ALA A 12 -17.93 -20.52 29.91
C ALA A 12 -16.72 -21.21 29.20
N HIS A 13 -15.46 -21.35 29.66
CA HIS A 13 -14.68 -20.94 30.85
C HIS A 13 -13.15 -20.93 30.49
N PRO A 14 -12.23 -20.28 31.25
CA PRO A 14 -10.80 -20.25 30.92
C PRO A 14 -9.97 -21.42 31.50
N MET A 15 -8.86 -21.78 30.86
CA MET A 15 -7.80 -22.66 31.39
C MET A 15 -6.39 -22.19 30.98
N VAL A 16 -5.48 -22.06 31.95
CA VAL A 16 -4.04 -21.78 31.74
C VAL A 16 -3.22 -22.44 32.86
N LEU A 17 -2.48 -23.52 32.56
CA LEU A 17 -1.25 -24.04 33.20
C LEU A 17 -0.94 -25.43 32.59
N GLY A 18 0.31 -25.87 32.35
CA GLY A 18 1.57 -25.12 32.32
C GLY A 18 2.84 -26.00 32.16
N LYS A 19 3.67 -25.67 31.15
CA LYS A 19 5.13 -25.91 31.03
C LYS A 19 5.71 -27.35 31.09
N SER A 20 6.14 -27.85 29.93
CA SER A 20 7.58 -28.07 29.59
C SER A 20 7.71 -28.62 28.14
N GLY A 21 8.72 -28.27 27.33
CA GLY A 21 9.71 -27.21 27.52
C GLY A 21 10.91 -27.33 26.56
N GLU A 22 10.84 -26.72 25.37
CA GLU A 22 12.00 -26.45 24.52
C GLU A 22 11.79 -25.12 23.77
N GLU A 23 12.86 -24.34 23.55
CA GLU A 23 12.77 -22.90 23.28
C GLU A 23 13.53 -22.49 22.00
N ILE A 24 12.84 -22.44 20.87
CA ILE A 24 13.36 -21.86 19.62
C ILE A 24 12.90 -20.40 19.51
N LYS A 25 13.86 -19.47 19.53
CA LYS A 25 13.67 -18.01 19.47
C LYS A 25 13.74 -17.47 18.03
N GLY A 26 13.12 -16.31 17.78
CA GLY A 26 13.16 -15.59 16.49
C GLY A 26 11.79 -15.52 15.80
N GLN A 27 10.80 -14.82 16.35
CA GLN A 27 10.60 -13.36 16.17
C GLN A 27 10.65 -12.88 14.71
N ASN A 28 9.47 -12.68 14.12
CA ASN A 28 9.16 -11.53 13.22
C ASN A 28 7.65 -11.46 12.93
N HIS A 29 6.83 -11.34 14.00
CA HIS A 29 5.37 -11.24 13.87
C HIS A 29 4.95 -9.79 13.53
N LEU A 30 5.22 -9.38 12.29
CA LEU A 30 4.78 -8.09 11.75
C LEU A 30 3.25 -8.03 11.68
N TYR A 31 2.64 -7.36 12.66
CA TYR A 31 1.22 -7.04 12.66
C TYR A 31 0.93 -5.96 11.61
N PHE A 32 0.53 -6.37 10.41
CA PHE A 32 -0.05 -5.49 9.39
C PHE A 32 -1.43 -4.99 9.85
N ARG A 33 -1.44 -4.02 10.78
CA ARG A 33 -2.66 -3.28 11.13
C ARG A 33 -3.03 -2.38 9.96
N SER A 34 -3.84 -2.91 9.05
CA SER A 34 -4.48 -2.16 7.96
C SER A 34 -5.13 -0.89 8.50
N ARG A 35 -4.41 0.23 8.35
CA ARG A 35 -4.98 1.58 8.49
C ARG A 35 -5.59 1.90 7.15
N ARG A 36 -6.87 1.56 6.95
CA ARG A 36 -7.65 2.11 5.83
C ARG A 36 -7.51 3.63 5.87
N LEU A 37 -6.73 4.18 4.93
CA LEU A 37 -6.67 5.61 4.71
C LEU A 37 -8.04 6.03 4.24
N SER A 38 -8.79 6.72 5.11
CA SER A 38 -10.10 7.25 4.77
C SER A 38 -9.93 8.34 3.72
N VAL A 39 -9.96 7.94 2.43
CA VAL A 39 -9.95 8.84 1.28
C VAL A 39 -11.13 9.80 1.42
N ARG A 40 -10.86 10.98 1.97
CA ARG A 40 -11.82 12.07 2.03
C ARG A 40 -11.95 12.58 0.61
N ILE A 41 -12.97 12.11 -0.11
CA ILE A 41 -13.38 12.70 -1.38
C ILE A 41 -13.64 14.19 -1.10
N LEU A 42 -12.69 15.04 -1.51
CA LEU A 42 -12.81 16.48 -1.41
C LEU A 42 -14.00 16.87 -2.28
N LYS A 43 -15.08 17.31 -1.63
CA LYS A 43 -16.27 17.79 -2.35
C LYS A 43 -15.83 18.97 -3.21
N SER A 44 -15.93 18.81 -4.53
CA SER A 44 -15.56 19.84 -5.49
C SER A 44 -16.40 21.09 -5.24
N SER A 45 -15.82 22.06 -4.55
CA SER A 45 -16.39 23.38 -4.34
C SER A 45 -16.38 24.11 -5.68
N ARG A 46 -17.57 24.48 -6.18
CA ARG A 46 -17.71 25.21 -7.43
C ARG A 46 -16.91 26.51 -7.35
N ILE A 47 -15.86 26.64 -8.17
CA ILE A 47 -15.07 27.87 -8.26
C ILE A 47 -15.96 28.94 -8.92
N HIS A 48 -16.50 29.85 -8.10
CA HIS A 48 -17.05 31.11 -8.57
C HIS A 48 -15.87 32.04 -8.88
N TYR A 49 -15.76 32.46 -10.14
CA TYR A 49 -14.75 33.41 -10.56
C TYR A 49 -15.28 34.84 -10.36
N ASP A 50 -14.78 35.54 -9.34
CA ASP A 50 -15.02 36.96 -9.14
C ASP A 50 -13.86 37.76 -9.78
N PRO A 51 -14.11 38.59 -10.81
CA PRO A 51 -13.06 39.19 -11.62
C PRO A 51 -12.36 40.41 -11.00
N ALA A 52 -12.60 40.73 -9.72
CA ALA A 52 -12.26 42.05 -9.15
C ALA A 52 -11.43 42.04 -7.84
N GLN A 53 -10.28 41.37 -7.79
CA GLN A 53 -9.24 41.57 -6.75
C GLN A 53 -7.82 41.65 -7.35
N PRO A 54 -6.91 42.51 -6.80
CA PRO A 54 -5.50 42.53 -7.19
C PRO A 54 -4.77 41.25 -6.75
N SER A 55 -3.84 40.77 -7.58
CA SER A 55 -3.12 39.52 -7.32
C SER A 55 -1.85 39.73 -6.48
N GLU A 56 -1.99 39.83 -5.17
CA GLU A 56 -0.89 39.60 -4.23
C GLU A 56 -0.97 38.15 -3.71
N GLY A 57 0.16 37.45 -3.64
CA GLY A 57 0.22 36.08 -3.12
C GLY A 57 -0.48 35.02 -3.97
N ARG A 58 0.03 34.74 -5.18
CA ARG A 58 -0.19 33.41 -5.78
C ARG A 58 0.63 32.38 -5.00
N GLU A 59 0.04 31.82 -3.94
CA GLU A 59 0.46 30.50 -3.47
C GLU A 59 0.22 29.52 -4.62
N ASP A 60 1.29 28.95 -5.19
CA ASP A 60 1.17 28.02 -6.31
C ASP A 60 0.59 26.69 -5.82
N PRO A 61 -0.63 26.29 -6.27
CA PRO A 61 -1.21 25.01 -5.86
C PRO A 61 -0.37 23.80 -6.30
N GLY A 62 0.51 23.96 -7.29
CA GLY A 62 1.46 22.92 -7.70
C GLY A 62 2.53 22.61 -6.65
N ASN A 63 2.87 23.56 -5.78
CA ASN A 63 3.93 23.38 -4.78
C ASN A 63 3.49 22.56 -3.54
N PHE A 64 2.25 22.06 -3.50
CA PHE A 64 1.79 21.14 -2.45
C PHE A 64 1.98 19.65 -2.82
N LEU A 65 2.41 19.36 -4.05
CA LEU A 65 3.09 18.10 -4.35
C LEU A 65 4.54 18.20 -3.84
N GLU A 66 4.72 18.05 -2.52
CA GLU A 66 6.03 17.65 -2.00
C GLU A 66 6.46 16.38 -2.75
N GLU A 67 7.62 16.45 -3.38
CA GLU A 67 8.05 15.50 -4.42
C GLU A 67 8.17 14.09 -3.82
N LEU A 68 7.11 13.29 -3.97
CA LEU A 68 6.94 12.00 -3.32
C LEU A 68 7.92 11.00 -3.95
N LYS A 69 9.09 10.86 -3.32
CA LYS A 69 10.25 10.21 -3.92
C LYS A 69 10.82 9.07 -3.08
N VAL A 70 11.38 8.09 -3.79
CA VAL A 70 12.23 7.06 -3.17
C VAL A 70 13.51 7.69 -2.61
N PRO A 71 14.05 7.17 -1.48
CA PRO A 71 15.36 7.56 -1.00
C PRO A 71 16.43 7.33 -2.08
N LYS A 72 17.32 8.30 -2.30
CA LYS A 72 18.33 8.25 -3.39
C LYS A 72 19.21 6.99 -3.36
N HIS A 73 19.44 6.39 -2.19
CA HIS A 73 20.21 5.15 -2.03
C HIS A 73 19.48 3.90 -2.56
N TRP A 74 18.17 3.97 -2.87
CA TRP A 74 17.45 2.90 -3.56
C TRP A 74 17.79 2.82 -5.05
N LEU A 75 18.36 3.89 -5.62
CA LEU A 75 18.79 3.91 -7.02
C LEU A 75 20.07 3.10 -7.25
N ASP A 76 20.78 2.67 -6.20
CA ASP A 76 21.94 1.80 -6.31
C ASP A 76 21.51 0.36 -6.64
N PRO A 77 22.09 -0.32 -7.67
CA PRO A 77 21.55 -1.58 -8.19
C PRO A 77 21.36 -2.70 -7.15
N ALA A 78 22.23 -2.76 -6.14
CA ALA A 78 22.10 -3.72 -5.04
C ALA A 78 20.86 -3.44 -4.17
N LYS A 79 20.57 -2.16 -3.91
CA LYS A 79 19.42 -1.74 -3.09
C LYS A 79 18.12 -1.77 -3.88
N ALA A 80 18.15 -1.43 -5.18
CA ALA A 80 17.03 -1.60 -6.09
C ALA A 80 16.52 -3.05 -6.09
N SER A 81 17.45 -4.02 -6.16
CA SER A 81 17.14 -5.45 -6.09
C SER A 81 16.63 -5.89 -4.71
N GLU A 82 17.22 -5.39 -3.61
CA GLU A 82 16.78 -5.68 -2.24
C GLU A 82 15.34 -5.22 -1.98
N GLU A 83 15.03 -3.95 -2.28
CA GLU A 83 13.71 -3.36 -2.03
C GLU A 83 12.64 -3.91 -2.97
N SER A 84 13.02 -4.34 -4.18
CA SER A 84 12.09 -4.99 -5.11
C SER A 84 11.75 -6.42 -4.70
N GLU A 85 12.72 -7.21 -4.21
CA GLU A 85 12.43 -8.54 -3.65
C GLU A 85 11.64 -8.44 -2.34
N TRP A 86 11.93 -7.43 -1.51
CA TRP A 86 11.11 -7.09 -0.35
C TRP A 86 9.65 -6.79 -0.75
N LEU A 87 9.45 -5.97 -1.79
CA LEU A 87 8.12 -5.66 -2.32
C LEU A 87 7.43 -6.93 -2.84
N ARG A 88 8.15 -7.79 -3.56
CA ARG A 88 7.61 -9.06 -4.10
C ARG A 88 7.02 -9.93 -2.98
N VAL A 89 7.78 -10.16 -1.92
CA VAL A 89 7.34 -11.01 -0.80
C VAL A 89 6.21 -10.33 -0.01
N THR A 90 6.34 -9.03 0.24
CA THR A 90 5.39 -8.28 1.08
C THR A 90 4.04 -8.06 0.39
N LEU A 91 4.04 -7.67 -0.89
CA LEU A 91 2.82 -7.47 -1.67
C LEU A 91 2.05 -8.78 -1.86
N LYS A 92 2.72 -9.90 -2.16
CA LYS A 92 2.04 -11.19 -2.27
C LYS A 92 1.31 -11.54 -0.97
N LYS A 93 2.00 -11.42 0.17
CA LYS A 93 1.41 -11.67 1.49
C LYS A 93 0.22 -10.74 1.76
N TRP A 94 0.34 -9.45 1.43
CA TRP A 94 -0.73 -8.48 1.65
C TRP A 94 -1.99 -8.81 0.84
N LEU A 95 -1.84 -9.23 -0.42
CA LEU A 95 -2.95 -9.68 -1.26
C LEU A 95 -3.58 -10.98 -0.74
N ASP A 96 -2.74 -11.94 -0.32
CA ASP A 96 -3.18 -13.19 0.32
C ASP A 96 -3.97 -12.95 1.62
N ASP A 97 -3.60 -11.92 2.40
CA ASP A 97 -4.18 -11.54 3.69
C ASP A 97 -5.47 -10.68 3.58
N GLU A 98 -5.63 -9.80 2.57
CA GLU A 98 -6.83 -8.94 2.38
C GLU A 98 -7.91 -9.59 1.50
N TYR A 99 -7.54 -10.44 0.54
CA TYR A 99 -8.48 -11.13 -0.37
C TYR A 99 -8.54 -12.63 -0.08
N CYS A 100 -7.63 -13.39 -0.69
CA CYS A 100 -7.32 -14.79 -0.41
C CYS A 100 -6.04 -15.20 -1.16
N PRO A 101 -5.42 -16.35 -0.85
CA PRO A 101 -4.25 -16.82 -1.58
C PRO A 101 -4.60 -17.31 -3.00
N GLU A 102 -4.18 -16.54 -4.01
CA GLU A 102 -4.38 -16.85 -5.44
C GLU A 102 -3.04 -17.01 -6.19
N GLU A 103 -3.06 -17.63 -7.38
CA GLU A 103 -1.90 -17.64 -8.29
C GLU A 103 -1.66 -16.26 -8.90
N THR A 104 -2.73 -15.49 -9.18
CA THR A 104 -2.65 -14.09 -9.65
C THR A 104 -1.81 -13.22 -8.71
N ASN A 105 -1.87 -13.44 -7.39
CA ASN A 105 -1.04 -12.74 -6.41
C ASN A 105 0.46 -12.99 -6.61
N VAL A 106 0.83 -14.19 -7.07
CA VAL A 106 2.22 -14.55 -7.45
C VAL A 106 2.65 -13.74 -8.68
N GLU A 107 1.78 -13.55 -9.66
CA GLU A 107 2.10 -12.78 -10.87
C GLU A 107 2.17 -11.28 -10.59
N ILE A 108 1.17 -10.73 -9.91
CA ILE A 108 1.11 -9.32 -9.48
C ILE A 108 2.38 -8.94 -8.71
N SER A 109 2.77 -9.76 -7.73
CA SER A 109 3.98 -9.49 -6.94
C SER A 109 5.26 -9.52 -7.76
N LYS A 110 5.42 -10.46 -8.71
CA LYS A 110 6.56 -10.50 -9.63
C LYS A 110 6.62 -9.26 -10.52
N VAL A 111 5.49 -8.87 -11.12
CA VAL A 111 5.42 -7.71 -12.03
C VAL A 111 5.67 -6.41 -11.28
N ALA A 112 5.03 -6.17 -10.14
CA ALA A 112 5.25 -4.99 -9.31
C ALA A 112 6.72 -4.84 -8.86
N ALA A 113 7.35 -5.94 -8.44
CA ALA A 113 8.77 -5.97 -8.09
C ALA A 113 9.68 -5.68 -9.30
N SER A 114 9.41 -6.31 -10.45
CA SER A 114 10.15 -6.03 -11.69
C SER A 114 10.00 -4.57 -12.13
N SER A 115 8.82 -3.99 -11.96
CA SER A 115 8.51 -2.60 -12.29
C SER A 115 9.30 -1.62 -11.44
N LEU A 116 9.31 -1.82 -10.11
CA LEU A 116 10.11 -1.03 -9.18
C LEU A 116 11.60 -1.14 -9.50
N ASN A 117 12.13 -2.37 -9.63
CA ASN A 117 13.55 -2.59 -9.93
C ASN A 117 13.99 -1.88 -11.22
N THR A 118 13.19 -2.03 -12.29
CA THR A 118 13.46 -1.40 -13.59
C THR A 118 13.47 0.12 -13.46
N SER A 119 12.48 0.69 -12.77
CA SER A 119 12.37 2.15 -12.56
C SER A 119 13.56 2.72 -11.76
N LEU A 120 13.97 2.04 -10.69
CA LEU A 120 15.12 2.44 -9.87
C LEU A 120 16.45 2.35 -10.64
N LEU A 121 16.62 1.33 -11.50
CA LEU A 121 17.78 1.20 -12.38
C LEU A 121 17.79 2.28 -13.49
N GLU A 122 16.63 2.63 -14.04
CA GLU A 122 16.40 3.78 -14.93
C GLU A 122 16.55 5.14 -14.23
N LYS A 123 16.87 5.16 -12.92
CA LYS A 123 17.04 6.35 -12.07
C LYS A 123 15.77 7.19 -11.90
N ARG A 124 14.59 6.60 -12.13
CA ARG A 124 13.31 7.19 -11.73
C ARG A 124 13.20 7.16 -10.22
N ASP A 125 13.00 8.33 -9.62
CA ASP A 125 12.83 8.48 -8.18
C ASP A 125 11.41 8.93 -7.77
N ASP A 126 10.65 9.53 -8.69
CA ASP A 126 9.26 9.95 -8.47
C ASP A 126 8.29 8.75 -8.36
N LEU A 127 7.54 8.70 -7.26
CA LEU A 127 6.59 7.63 -6.98
C LEU A 127 5.33 7.68 -7.86
N GLY A 128 4.99 8.83 -8.43
CA GLY A 128 3.91 8.97 -9.41
C GLY A 128 4.27 8.32 -10.75
N GLU A 129 5.48 8.58 -11.27
CA GLU A 129 6.01 7.89 -12.46
C GLU A 129 6.10 6.38 -12.23
N ILE A 130 6.61 5.94 -11.06
CA ILE A 130 6.69 4.53 -10.68
C ILE A 130 5.29 3.89 -10.59
N LEU A 131 4.31 4.56 -9.97
CA LEU A 131 2.93 4.07 -9.88
C LEU A 131 2.30 3.89 -11.26
N LEU A 132 2.45 4.87 -12.16
CA LEU A 132 1.85 4.82 -13.50
C LEU A 132 2.48 3.73 -14.37
N LYS A 133 3.82 3.59 -14.32
CA LYS A 133 4.54 2.49 -14.99
C LYS A 133 4.10 1.11 -14.46
N MET A 134 4.00 0.98 -13.13
CA MET A 134 3.57 -0.26 -12.48
C MET A 134 2.11 -0.62 -12.80
N ALA A 135 1.20 0.36 -12.80
CA ALA A 135 -0.19 0.13 -13.17
C ALA A 135 -0.33 -0.37 -14.61
N ALA A 136 0.36 0.26 -15.57
CA ALA A 136 0.35 -0.13 -16.98
C ALA A 136 0.98 -1.53 -17.21
N GLU A 137 2.02 -1.89 -16.45
CA GLU A 137 2.61 -3.24 -16.52
C GLU A 137 1.70 -4.30 -15.89
N LEU A 138 0.98 -3.97 -14.82
CA LEU A 138 -0.01 -4.86 -14.18
C LEU A 138 -1.27 -5.10 -15.04
N GLU A 139 -1.63 -4.20 -15.96
CA GLU A 139 -2.71 -4.44 -16.94
C GLU A 139 -2.43 -5.63 -17.89
N SER A 140 -1.21 -6.15 -17.94
CA SER A 140 -0.87 -7.35 -18.72
C SER A 140 -1.30 -8.69 -18.08
N ILE A 141 -1.73 -8.67 -16.82
CA ILE A 141 -2.10 -9.87 -16.03
C ILE A 141 -3.58 -10.23 -16.26
N SER A 142 -3.90 -11.53 -16.23
CA SER A 142 -5.30 -12.00 -16.22
C SER A 142 -5.89 -11.93 -14.81
N TYR A 143 -7.01 -11.22 -14.65
CA TYR A 143 -7.75 -11.10 -13.39
C TYR A 143 -9.12 -11.80 -13.43
N GLN A 144 -9.32 -12.77 -14.33
CA GLN A 144 -10.66 -13.32 -14.63
C GLN A 144 -11.37 -13.96 -13.43
N ASP A 145 -10.62 -14.59 -12.53
CA ASP A 145 -11.15 -15.25 -11.32
C ASP A 145 -10.84 -14.47 -10.02
N SER A 146 -10.20 -13.31 -10.12
CA SER A 146 -9.66 -12.55 -8.97
C SER A 146 -10.58 -11.42 -8.47
N PHE A 147 -10.57 -11.16 -7.17
CA PHE A 147 -11.42 -10.13 -6.53
C PHE A 147 -10.91 -8.68 -6.68
N HIS A 148 -9.80 -8.47 -7.39
CA HIS A 148 -9.14 -7.17 -7.58
C HIS A 148 -8.51 -7.08 -8.99
N GLY A 149 -8.11 -5.87 -9.39
CA GLY A 149 -7.47 -5.61 -10.68
C GLY A 149 -6.16 -4.83 -10.57
N ALA A 150 -5.57 -4.47 -11.72
CA ALA A 150 -4.28 -3.79 -11.84
C ALA A 150 -4.16 -2.54 -10.96
N PHE A 151 -5.10 -1.59 -11.04
CA PHE A 151 -5.06 -0.34 -10.26
C PHE A 151 -5.11 -0.57 -8.74
N SER A 152 -5.97 -1.48 -8.25
CA SER A 152 -6.02 -1.83 -6.82
C SER A 152 -4.69 -2.43 -6.35
N SER A 153 -4.10 -3.27 -7.19
CA SER A 153 -2.83 -3.95 -6.94
C SER A 153 -1.64 -2.98 -6.93
N ALA A 154 -1.61 -2.02 -7.87
CA ALA A 154 -0.60 -0.96 -7.96
C ALA A 154 -0.68 0.00 -6.76
N ASN A 155 -1.90 0.38 -6.34
CA ASN A 155 -2.10 1.20 -5.16
C ASN A 155 -1.63 0.49 -3.88
N ALA A 156 -1.94 -0.80 -3.71
CA ALA A 156 -1.45 -1.60 -2.58
C ALA A 156 0.09 -1.71 -2.57
N ALA A 157 0.72 -1.88 -3.73
CA ALA A 157 2.18 -1.86 -3.87
C ALA A 157 2.76 -0.50 -3.46
N MET A 158 2.12 0.61 -3.85
CA MET A 158 2.56 1.96 -3.53
C MET A 158 2.38 2.31 -2.05
N ASP A 159 1.26 1.94 -1.44
CA ASP A 159 1.04 2.05 0.01
C ASP A 159 2.13 1.30 0.80
N LEU A 160 2.56 0.13 0.32
CA LEU A 160 3.67 -0.63 0.91
C LEU A 160 5.02 0.08 0.73
N ILE A 161 5.33 0.59 -0.46
CA ILE A 161 6.55 1.38 -0.73
C ILE A 161 6.62 2.60 0.19
N ILE A 162 5.55 3.38 0.31
CA ILE A 162 5.48 4.57 1.18
C ILE A 162 5.67 4.18 2.66
N GLN A 163 5.06 3.09 3.11
CA GLN A 163 5.28 2.56 4.47
C GLN A 163 6.73 2.13 4.70
N ARG A 164 7.41 1.56 3.70
CA ARG A 164 8.82 1.11 3.78
C ARG A 164 9.79 2.29 3.81
N ILE A 165 9.54 3.34 3.02
CA ILE A 165 10.29 4.61 3.05
C ILE A 165 10.11 5.33 4.40
N SER A 166 8.93 5.20 5.01
CA SER A 166 8.59 5.82 6.30
C SER A 166 9.11 5.07 7.54
N GLN A 167 9.85 3.97 7.37
CA GLN A 167 10.45 3.20 8.46
C GLN A 167 11.97 3.44 8.51
N PRO A 168 12.50 4.01 9.60
CA PRO A 168 13.93 4.30 9.77
C PRO A 168 14.75 3.08 10.20
#